data_AF-A0ABD2AC21-F1
#
_entry.id   AF-A0ABD2AC21-F1
#
_cell.length_a   1.000
_cell.length_b   1.000
_cell.length_c   1.000
_cell.angle_alpha   90.00
_cell.angle_beta   90.00
_cell.angle_gamma   90.00
#
_symmetry.space_group_name_H-M   'P 1'
#
loop_
_entity.id
_entity.type
_entity.pdbx_description
1 polymer ?
#
loop_
_entity_poly.entity_id
_entity_poly.type
_entity_poly.pdbx_seq_one_letter_code
_entity_poly.pdbx_strand_id
1 'polypeptide(L)'
;MYQNSPREKYYFYNSLSILLKALENKQTTIDLRNEASVYGTVEHVDAYMNVVMKDCLFTDPRGDKFPFEMFFVQARNIRFVQIPPKI
;
A
#
# COMPACT_ATOMS: atom_id res chain seq x y z
N MET A 1 -13.06 -4.01 -15.95
CA MET A 1 -12.54 -4.76 -14.80
C MET A 1 -11.26 -5.44 -15.23
N TYR A 2 -10.10 -5.08 -14.65
CA TYR A 2 -8.86 -5.83 -14.87
C TYR A 2 -9.06 -7.24 -14.31
N GLN A 3 -8.95 -8.26 -15.17
CA GLN A 3 -9.00 -9.64 -14.71
C GLN A 3 -7.61 -10.01 -14.18
N ASN A 4 -7.53 -10.26 -12.88
CA ASN A 4 -6.29 -10.75 -12.27
C ASN A 4 -5.88 -12.07 -12.94
N SER A 5 -4.60 -12.18 -13.29
CA SER A 5 -4.07 -13.42 -13.88
C SER A 5 -4.26 -14.60 -12.91
N PRO A 6 -4.32 -15.86 -13.39
CA PRO A 6 -4.40 -17.02 -12.49
C PRO A 6 -3.28 -17.05 -11.44
N ARG A 7 -2.08 -16.59 -11.82
CA ARG A 7 -0.93 -16.46 -10.93
C ARG A 7 -1.14 -15.40 -9.85
N GLU A 8 -1.72 -14.27 -10.23
CA GLU A 8 -2.04 -13.19 -9.30
C GLU A 8 -3.13 -13.62 -8.31
N LYS A 9 -4.18 -14.29 -8.78
CA LYS A 9 -5.20 -14.90 -7.90
C LYS A 9 -4.54 -15.88 -6.91
N TYR A 10 -3.67 -16.76 -7.40
CA TYR A 10 -2.95 -17.70 -6.53
C TYR A 10 -2.23 -16.98 -5.39
N TYR A 11 -1.47 -15.92 -5.67
CA TYR A 11 -0.76 -15.18 -4.62
C TYR A 11 -1.70 -14.48 -3.64
N PHE A 12 -2.82 -13.92 -4.11
CA PHE A 12 -3.82 -13.37 -3.19
C PHE A 12 -4.36 -14.46 -2.25
N TYR A 13 -4.80 -15.60 -2.77
CA TYR A 13 -5.43 -16.63 -1.93
C TYR A 13 -4.46 -17.46 -1.08
N ASN A 14 -3.15 -17.44 -1.38
CA ASN A 14 -2.15 -18.27 -0.73
C ASN A 14 -1.06 -17.48 0.00
N SER A 15 -1.23 -16.17 0.17
CA SER A 15 -0.33 -15.33 0.95
C SER A 15 -1.09 -14.25 1.72
N LEU A 16 -0.38 -13.48 2.56
CA LEU A 16 -0.98 -12.35 3.27
C LEU A 16 -1.23 -11.12 2.37
N SER A 17 -0.91 -11.16 1.07
CA SER A 17 -1.21 -10.05 0.16
C SER A 17 -2.72 -9.76 0.05
N ILE A 18 -3.60 -10.74 0.34
CA ILE A 18 -5.04 -10.52 0.44
C ILE A 18 -5.45 -9.57 1.57
N LEU A 19 -4.70 -9.52 2.67
CA LEU A 19 -4.98 -8.57 3.75
C LEU A 19 -4.75 -7.14 3.26
N LEU A 20 -3.67 -6.95 2.48
CA LEU A 20 -3.36 -5.66 1.89
C LEU A 20 -4.40 -5.29 0.81
N LYS A 21 -4.86 -6.27 0.03
CA LYS A 21 -5.97 -6.09 -0.93
C LYS A 21 -7.26 -5.61 -0.27
N ALA A 22 -7.57 -6.10 0.94
CA ALA A 22 -8.73 -5.66 1.70
C ALA A 22 -8.68 -4.20 2.17
N LEU A 23 -7.51 -3.54 2.06
CA LEU A 23 -7.35 -2.12 2.37
C LEU A 23 -7.68 -1.20 1.19
N GLU A 24 -8.02 -1.71 0.00
CA GLU A 24 -8.44 -0.86 -1.12
C GLU A 24 -9.62 0.04 -0.72
N ASN A 25 -9.51 1.33 -1.07
CA ASN A 25 -10.40 2.42 -0.68
C ASN A 25 -10.38 2.81 0.81
N LYS A 26 -9.40 2.32 1.58
CA LYS A 26 -9.18 2.74 2.98
C LYS A 26 -7.97 3.67 3.06
N GLN A 27 -8.02 4.60 4.02
CA GLN A 27 -6.86 5.39 4.41
C GLN A 27 -5.99 4.58 5.37
N THR A 28 -4.69 4.57 5.12
CA THR A 28 -3.71 3.85 5.94
C THR A 28 -2.35 4.55 5.86
N THR A 29 -1.46 4.17 6.77
CA THR A 29 -0.05 4.54 6.74
C THR A 29 0.77 3.33 6.34
N ILE A 30 1.62 3.49 5.34
CA ILE A 30 2.65 2.52 4.95
C ILE A 30 3.99 3.04 5.45
N ASP A 31 4.59 2.31 6.38
CA ASP A 31 5.95 2.59 6.86
C ASP A 31 6.95 1.89 5.95
N LEU A 32 7.90 2.66 5.44
CA LEU A 32 8.92 2.20 4.52
C LEU A 32 10.17 1.69 5.27
N ARG A 33 10.99 0.91 4.58
CA ARG A 33 12.24 0.34 5.11
C ARG A 33 13.31 1.39 5.39
N ASN A 34 13.26 2.51 4.68
CA ASN A 34 14.17 3.63 4.86
C ASN A 34 13.67 4.63 5.92
N GLU A 35 12.78 4.21 6.82
CA GLU A 35 12.22 5.01 7.92
C GLU A 35 11.30 6.18 7.49
N ALA A 36 11.06 6.35 6.19
CA ALA A 36 10.01 7.21 5.69
C ALA A 36 8.62 6.55 5.84
N SER A 37 7.55 7.34 5.72
CA SER A 37 6.18 6.85 5.74
C SER A 37 5.31 7.53 4.68
N VAL A 38 4.28 6.83 4.23
CA VAL A 38 3.26 7.36 3.31
C VAL A 38 1.90 7.19 3.97
N TYR A 39 1.23 8.29 4.27
CA TYR A 39 -0.18 8.27 4.64
C TYR A 39 -1.03 8.62 3.41
N GLY A 40 -2.11 7.88 3.15
CA GLY A 40 -3.00 8.17 2.04
C GLY A 40 -4.08 7.12 1.85
N THR A 41 -4.85 7.24 0.77
CA THR A 41 -5.89 6.26 0.40
C THR A 41 -5.32 5.20 -0.52
N VAL A 42 -5.48 3.92 -0.18
CA VAL A 42 -5.08 2.81 -1.08
C VAL A 42 -6.03 2.76 -2.26
N GLU A 43 -5.52 3.00 -3.47
CA GLU A 43 -6.29 2.92 -4.70
C GLU A 43 -6.26 1.50 -5.29
N HIS A 44 -5.06 0.89 -5.31
CA HIS A 44 -4.90 -0.45 -5.84
C HIS A 44 -3.79 -1.22 -5.15
N VAL A 45 -4.00 -2.53 -4.96
CA VAL A 45 -2.98 -3.48 -4.51
C VAL A 45 -2.93 -4.66 -5.47
N ASP A 46 -1.72 -5.01 -5.92
CA ASP A 46 -1.45 -6.23 -6.68
C ASP A 46 -1.08 -7.41 -5.76
N ALA A 47 -1.05 -8.63 -6.30
CA ALA A 47 -0.75 -9.80 -5.46
C ALA A 47 0.71 -9.92 -5.00
N TYR A 48 1.59 -9.06 -5.52
CA TYR A 48 3.00 -8.96 -5.15
C TYR A 48 3.25 -7.88 -4.07
N MET A 49 2.16 -7.29 -3.54
CA MET A 49 2.15 -6.22 -2.54
C MET A 49 2.66 -4.85 -3.04
N ASN A 50 2.67 -4.60 -4.36
CA ASN A 50 2.83 -3.22 -4.82
C ASN A 50 1.52 -2.48 -4.60
N VAL A 51 1.63 -1.21 -4.20
CA VAL A 51 0.49 -0.39 -3.80
C VAL A 51 0.48 0.92 -4.58
N VAL A 52 -0.64 1.21 -5.22
CA VAL A 52 -0.96 2.56 -5.72
C VAL A 52 -1.80 3.24 -4.65
N MET A 53 -1.35 4.42 -4.21
CA MET A 53 -2.06 5.25 -3.26
C MET A 53 -2.38 6.60 -3.89
N LYS A 54 -3.44 7.24 -3.43
CA LYS A 54 -3.85 8.59 -3.81
C LYS A 54 -4.08 9.48 -2.59
N ASP A 55 -4.10 10.80 -2.81
CA ASP A 55 -4.24 11.81 -1.75
C ASP A 55 -3.20 11.59 -0.64
N CYS A 56 -1.95 11.48 -1.03
CA CYS A 56 -0.86 11.02 -0.18
C CYS A 56 -0.10 12.17 0.48
N LEU A 57 0.37 11.90 1.70
CA LEU A 57 1.35 12.70 2.41
C LEU A 57 2.57 11.81 2.72
N PHE A 58 3.63 12.01 1.96
CA PHE A 58 4.91 11.37 2.21
C PHE A 58 5.63 12.13 3.31
N THR A 59 6.11 11.41 4.33
CA THR A 59 6.97 11.96 5.39
C THR A 59 8.33 11.31 5.25
N ASP A 60 9.36 12.11 5.04
CA ASP A 60 10.74 11.62 4.95
C ASP A 60 11.28 11.22 6.35
N PRO A 61 12.47 10.60 6.43
CA PRO A 61 13.05 10.19 7.71
C PRO A 61 13.40 11.37 8.64
N ARG A 62 13.47 12.59 8.12
CA ARG A 62 13.72 13.83 8.89
C ARG A 62 12.43 14.46 9.41
N GLY A 63 11.28 13.98 8.94
CA GLY A 63 9.96 14.49 9.29
C GLY A 63 9.41 15.53 8.31
N ASP A 64 10.11 15.82 7.22
CA ASP A 64 9.65 16.75 6.18
C ASP A 64 8.49 16.10 5.42
N LYS A 65 7.44 16.90 5.14
CA LYS A 65 6.18 16.42 4.59
C LYS A 65 5.96 16.93 3.17
N PHE A 66 5.63 16.01 2.28
CA PHE A 66 5.47 16.27 0.86
C PHE A 66 4.13 15.69 0.38
N PRO A 67 3.18 16.54 -0.07
CA PRO A 67 1.92 16.05 -0.63
C PRO A 67 2.13 15.50 -2.04
N PHE A 68 1.44 14.41 -2.35
CA PHE A 68 1.39 13.78 -3.67
C PHE A 68 -0.04 13.40 -4.02
N GLU A 69 -0.48 13.72 -5.24
CA GLU A 69 -1.80 13.27 -5.73
C GLU A 69 -1.85 11.75 -5.89
N MET A 70 -0.77 11.16 -6.40
CA MET A 70 -0.60 9.72 -6.58
C MET A 70 0.80 9.30 -6.13
N PHE A 71 0.90 8.17 -5.41
CA PHE A 71 2.16 7.62 -4.91
C PHE A 71 2.20 6.11 -5.13
N PHE A 72 3.27 5.63 -5.77
CA PHE A 72 3.48 4.20 -6.02
C PHE A 72 4.51 3.63 -5.03
N VAL A 73 4.07 2.68 -4.21
CA VAL A 73 4.91 1.99 -3.24
C VAL A 73 5.27 0.60 -3.77
N GLN A 74 6.56 0.38 -3.99
CA GLN A 74 7.07 -0.94 -4.35
C GLN A 74 7.10 -1.85 -3.11
N ALA A 75 6.69 -3.11 -3.28
CA ALA A 75 6.64 -4.10 -2.21
C ALA A 75 7.95 -4.23 -1.42
N ARG A 76 9.10 -4.15 -2.12
CA ARG A 76 10.44 -4.25 -1.51
C ARG A 76 10.76 -3.12 -0.53
N ASN A 77 10.06 -1.99 -0.63
CA ASN A 77 10.27 -0.84 0.26
C ASN A 77 9.31 -0.84 1.44
N ILE A 78 8.27 -1.70 1.44
CA ILE A 78 7.32 -1.80 2.55
C ILE A 78 7.99 -2.49 3.73
N ARG A 79 7.80 -1.91 4.93
CA ARG A 79 8.18 -2.49 6.22
C ARG A 79 6.95 -2.84 7.04
N PHE A 80 6.03 -1.89 7.21
CA PHE A 80 4.75 -2.13 7.89
C PHE A 80 3.61 -1.46 7.14
N VAL A 81 2.40 -2.00 7.31
CA VAL A 81 1.16 -1.38 6.87
C VAL A 81 0.22 -1.29 8.07
N GLN A 82 -0.20 -0.08 8.39
CA GLN A 82 -1.01 0.19 9.57
C GLN A 82 -2.49 -0.10 9.28
N ILE A 83 -2.92 -1.30 9.63
CA ILE A 83 -4.30 -1.73 9.41
C ILE A 83 -5.26 -0.87 10.24
N PRO A 84 -6.24 -0.18 9.62
CA PRO A 84 -7.22 0.60 10.36
C PRO A 84 -8.03 -0.29 11.33
N PRO A 85 -8.46 0.23 12.50
CA PRO A 85 -9.17 -0.54 13.51
C PRO A 85 -10.54 -1.07 13.04
N LYS A 86 -11.05 -0.55 11.91
CA LYS A 86 -12.26 -1.03 11.24
C LYS A 86 -11.94 -1.29 9.75
N ILE A 87 -11.80 -2.55 9.40
CA ILE A 87 -11.82 -3.00 8.00
C ILE A 87 -13.26 -3.36 7.64
#